data_AF-A0A849QGG9-F1
#
_entry.id   AF-A0A849QGG9-F1
#
_cell.length_a   1.000
_cell.length_b   1.000
_cell.length_c   1.000
_cell.angle_alpha   90.00
_cell.angle_beta   90.00
_cell.angle_gamma   90.00
#
_symmetry.space_group_name_H-M   'P 1'
#
loop_
_entity.id
_entity.type
_entity.pdbx_description
1 polymer ?
#
loop_
_entity_poly.entity_id
_entity_poly.type
_entity_poly.pdbx_seq_one_letter_code
_entity_poly.pdbx_strand_id
1 'polypeptide(L)'
;MQALDLALRMGFFYVVILLGLAVAQKTQRADHLAKLSTSLIINLLLPILILQSLLATPASALTELPTVILLGLLTHLLGFALLLVVFRRRTVDKAKRGALLLCVTFNNAMFLPIPLVLMFIGDAGIAIVTIFAIIQMVLFVTLGSFI
;
A
#
# COMPACT_ATOMS: atom_id res chain seq x y z
N MET A 1 2.91 23.43 6.73
CA MET A 1 3.00 23.35 5.26
C MET A 1 1.91 24.20 4.65
N GLN A 2 2.23 25.01 3.63
CA GLN A 2 1.21 25.73 2.87
C GLN A 2 0.47 24.74 1.95
N ALA A 3 -0.84 24.88 1.80
CA ALA A 3 -1.69 23.95 1.02
C ALA A 3 -1.22 23.77 -0.43
N LEU A 4 -0.57 24.80 -1.00
CA LEU A 4 0.01 24.77 -2.34
C LEU A 4 1.20 23.78 -2.45
N ASP A 5 2.08 23.73 -1.47
CA ASP A 5 3.23 22.81 -1.46
C ASP A 5 2.74 21.35 -1.39
N LEU A 6 1.73 21.09 -0.55
CA LEU A 6 1.07 19.78 -0.49
C LEU A 6 0.48 19.36 -1.84
N ALA A 7 -0.27 20.27 -2.48
CA ALA A 7 -0.90 20.00 -3.77
C ALA A 7 0.14 19.72 -4.88
N LEU A 8 1.24 20.48 -4.91
CA LEU A 8 2.32 20.28 -5.89
C LEU A 8 3.03 18.93 -5.69
N ARG A 9 3.35 18.58 -4.43
CA ARG A 9 3.96 17.30 -4.06
C ARG A 9 3.11 16.10 -4.48
N MET A 10 1.81 16.14 -4.16
CA MET A 10 0.87 15.09 -4.59
C MET A 10 0.71 15.07 -6.11
N GLY A 11 0.61 16.25 -6.74
CA GLY A 11 0.49 16.38 -8.20
C GLY A 11 1.67 15.76 -8.94
N PHE A 12 2.90 16.06 -8.52
CA PHE A 12 4.11 15.48 -9.11
C PHE A 12 4.11 13.95 -9.03
N PHE A 13 3.74 13.40 -7.87
CA PHE A 13 3.66 11.95 -7.67
C PHE A 13 2.70 11.28 -8.67
N TYR A 14 1.50 11.83 -8.85
CA TYR A 14 0.53 11.30 -9.83
C TYR A 14 0.96 11.52 -11.29
N VAL A 15 1.64 12.62 -11.61
CA VAL A 15 2.21 12.86 -12.94
C VAL A 15 3.20 11.76 -13.31
N VAL A 16 4.07 11.34 -12.39
CA VAL A 16 5.01 10.24 -12.64
C VAL A 16 4.27 8.92 -12.96
N ILE A 17 3.18 8.62 -12.24
CA ILE A 17 2.35 7.44 -12.52
C ILE A 17 1.74 7.51 -13.93
N LEU A 18 1.19 8.67 -14.30
CA LEU A 18 0.57 8.87 -15.62
C LEU A 18 1.61 8.81 -16.75
N LEU A 19 2.81 9.34 -16.55
CA LEU A 19 3.91 9.21 -17.49
C LEU A 19 4.31 7.73 -17.66
N GLY A 20 4.42 6.99 -16.56
CA GLY A 20 4.67 5.54 -16.60
C GLY A 20 3.61 4.80 -17.42
N LEU A 21 2.33 5.14 -17.24
CA LEU A 21 1.23 4.58 -18.03
C LEU A 21 1.35 4.93 -19.52
N ALA A 22 1.64 6.19 -19.85
CA ALA A 22 1.77 6.64 -21.24
C ALA A 22 2.94 5.95 -21.97
N VAL A 23 4.07 5.76 -21.28
CA VAL A 23 5.24 5.04 -21.81
C VAL A 23 4.91 3.56 -21.99
N ALA A 24 4.22 2.95 -21.03
CA ALA A 24 3.84 1.54 -21.08
C ALA A 24 2.94 1.22 -22.28
N GLN A 25 2.00 2.12 -22.61
CA GLN A 25 1.11 1.95 -23.76
C GLN A 25 1.81 2.08 -25.12
N LYS A 26 2.91 2.85 -25.20
CA LYS A 26 3.57 3.20 -26.46
C LYS A 26 4.82 2.38 -26.78
N THR A 27 5.32 1.60 -25.83
CA THR A 27 6.66 0.99 -25.94
C THR A 27 6.58 -0.53 -25.85
N GLN A 28 6.99 -1.24 -26.91
CA GLN A 28 7.04 -2.72 -26.89
C GLN A 28 8.08 -3.30 -25.91
N ARG A 29 9.03 -2.47 -25.42
CA ARG A 29 10.00 -2.83 -24.37
C ARG A 29 9.51 -2.52 -22.95
N ALA A 30 8.31 -1.98 -22.78
CA ALA A 30 7.76 -1.62 -21.47
C ALA A 30 7.74 -2.82 -20.52
N ASP A 31 7.41 -4.01 -21.02
CA ASP A 31 7.38 -5.24 -20.21
C ASP A 31 8.75 -5.60 -19.64
N HIS A 32 9.83 -5.42 -20.41
CA HIS A 32 11.18 -5.72 -19.95
C HIS A 32 11.62 -4.70 -18.88
N LEU A 33 11.32 -3.42 -19.10
CA LEU A 33 11.61 -2.36 -18.12
C LEU A 33 10.79 -2.54 -16.85
N ALA A 34 9.52 -2.93 -16.95
CA ALA A 34 8.67 -3.22 -15.82
C ALA A 34 9.22 -4.41 -15.00
N LYS A 35 9.61 -5.51 -15.66
CA LYS A 35 10.22 -6.67 -14.99
C LYS A 35 11.51 -6.30 -14.28
N LEU A 36 12.40 -5.55 -14.93
CA LEU A 36 13.64 -5.07 -14.32
C LEU A 36 13.36 -4.18 -13.10
N SER A 37 12.42 -3.24 -13.25
CA SER A 37 12.01 -2.32 -12.18
C SER A 37 11.44 -3.08 -10.99
N THR A 38 10.57 -4.06 -11.23
CA THR A 38 10.04 -4.93 -10.16
C THR A 38 11.16 -5.72 -9.49
N SER A 39 12.07 -6.31 -10.26
CA SER A 39 13.19 -7.09 -9.71
C SER A 39 14.10 -6.24 -8.82
N LEU A 40 14.47 -5.04 -9.28
CA LEU A 40 15.36 -4.16 -8.54
C LEU A 40 14.64 -3.45 -7.38
N ILE A 41 13.54 -2.77 -7.67
CA ILE A 41 12.88 -1.90 -6.68
C ILE A 41 12.11 -2.74 -5.67
N ILE A 42 11.30 -3.70 -6.14
CA ILE A 42 10.38 -4.43 -5.26
C ILE A 42 11.06 -5.63 -4.61
N ASN A 43 11.86 -6.40 -5.35
CA ASN A 43 12.43 -7.64 -4.82
C ASN A 43 13.78 -7.45 -4.12
N LEU A 44 14.45 -6.31 -4.30
CA LEU A 44 15.77 -6.05 -3.70
C LEU A 44 15.79 -4.78 -2.84
N LEU A 45 15.55 -3.61 -3.44
CA LEU A 45 15.71 -2.32 -2.75
C LEU A 45 14.67 -2.12 -1.65
N LEU A 46 13.41 -2.50 -1.89
CA LEU A 46 12.34 -2.37 -0.91
C LEU A 46 12.60 -3.22 0.35
N PRO A 47 12.96 -4.51 0.26
CA PRO A 47 13.38 -5.29 1.42
C PRO A 47 14.54 -4.67 2.19
N ILE A 48 15.56 -4.16 1.50
CA ILE A 48 16.70 -3.48 2.13
C ILE A 48 16.24 -2.23 2.89
N LEU A 49 15.41 -1.39 2.25
CA LEU A 49 14.84 -0.18 2.86
C LEU A 49 14.01 -0.51 4.09
N ILE A 50 13.20 -1.56 4.03
CA ILE A 50 12.38 -2.04 5.15
C ILE A 50 13.28 -2.45 6.32
N LEU A 51 14.28 -3.30 6.06
CA LEU A 51 15.20 -3.76 7.11
C LEU A 51 15.97 -2.60 7.74
N GLN A 52 16.51 -1.70 6.91
CA GLN A 52 17.19 -0.51 7.39
C GLN A 52 16.27 0.36 8.25
N SER A 53 15.03 0.59 7.82
CA SER A 53 14.08 1.44 8.54
C SER A 53 13.68 0.82 9.88
N LEU A 54 13.44 -0.50 9.92
CA LEU A 54 13.14 -1.22 11.16
C LEU A 54 14.32 -1.21 12.13
N LEU A 55 15.55 -1.40 11.64
CA LEU A 55 16.77 -1.37 12.47
C LEU A 55 17.11 0.04 12.97
N ALA A 56 16.80 1.08 12.20
CA ALA A 56 17.01 2.48 12.57
C ALA A 56 15.90 3.03 13.48
N THR A 57 14.79 2.29 13.64
CA THR A 57 13.66 2.73 14.46
C THR A 57 14.06 2.72 15.94
N PRO A 58 13.91 3.85 16.67
CA PRO A 58 14.28 3.91 18.07
C PRO A 58 13.37 3.03 18.92
N ALA A 59 13.90 2.45 20.00
CA ALA A 59 13.13 1.57 20.90
C ALA A 59 11.91 2.27 21.51
N SER A 60 11.93 3.60 21.65
CA SER A 60 10.76 4.38 22.09
C SER A 60 9.57 4.27 21.13
N ALA A 61 9.78 4.03 19.84
CA ALA A 61 8.68 3.84 18.89
C ALA A 61 7.92 2.51 19.10
N LEU A 62 8.49 1.55 19.86
CA LEU A 62 7.81 0.30 20.20
C LEU A 62 6.58 0.52 21.09
N THR A 63 6.49 1.64 21.81
CA THR A 63 5.30 1.97 22.62
C THR A 63 4.08 2.24 21.75
N GLU A 64 4.28 2.71 20.52
CA GLU A 64 3.20 3.01 19.56
C GLU A 64 2.78 1.79 18.74
N LEU A 65 3.54 0.69 18.81
CA LEU A 65 3.29 -0.52 18.03
C LEU A 65 1.86 -1.09 18.23
N PRO A 66 1.31 -1.19 19.46
CA PRO A 66 -0.07 -1.66 19.65
C PRO A 66 -1.10 -0.77 18.94
N THR A 67 -0.89 0.54 18.96
CA THR A 67 -1.77 1.50 18.27
C THR A 67 -1.70 1.32 16.76
N VAL A 68 -0.50 1.19 16.20
CA VAL A 68 -0.31 0.92 14.76
C VAL A 68 -0.97 -0.40 14.36
N ILE A 69 -0.82 -1.45 15.19
CA ILE A 69 -1.45 -2.75 14.93
C ILE A 69 -2.97 -2.64 14.93
N LEU A 70 -3.54 -1.98 15.94
CA LEU A 70 -4.98 -1.79 16.04
C LEU A 70 -5.53 -1.00 14.85
N LEU A 71 -4.91 0.12 14.49
CA LEU A 71 -5.32 0.93 13.34
C LEU A 71 -5.19 0.17 12.03
N GLY A 72 -4.12 -0.62 11.87
CA GLY A 72 -3.94 -1.50 10.72
C GLY A 72 -5.09 -2.50 10.60
N LEU A 73 -5.39 -3.24 11.66
CA LEU A 73 -6.49 -4.21 11.69
C LEU A 73 -7.83 -3.53 11.38
N LEU A 74 -8.14 -2.43 12.06
CA LEU A 74 -9.39 -1.70 11.86
C LEU A 74 -9.54 -1.21 10.42
N THR A 75 -8.48 -0.70 9.80
CA THR A 75 -8.54 -0.20 8.42
C THR A 75 -8.93 -1.29 7.43
N HIS A 76 -8.30 -2.47 7.51
CA HIS A 76 -8.58 -3.58 6.60
C HIS A 76 -9.98 -4.17 6.85
N LEU A 77 -10.32 -4.41 8.12
CA LEU A 77 -11.63 -4.98 8.49
C LEU A 77 -12.79 -4.02 8.20
N LEU A 78 -12.57 -2.71 8.31
CA LEU A 78 -13.56 -1.71 7.94
C LEU A 78 -13.84 -1.74 6.43
N GLY A 79 -12.79 -1.84 5.60
CA GLY A 79 -12.96 -2.01 4.15
C GLY A 79 -13.83 -3.22 3.80
N PHE A 80 -13.53 -4.37 4.43
CA PHE A 80 -14.31 -5.60 4.29
C PHE A 80 -15.78 -5.40 4.73
N ALA A 81 -16.00 -4.85 5.92
CA ALA A 81 -17.32 -4.64 6.49
C ALA A 81 -18.18 -3.69 5.65
N LEU A 82 -17.60 -2.57 5.19
CA LEU A 82 -18.28 -1.60 4.32
C LEU A 82 -18.77 -2.26 3.04
N LEU A 83 -17.93 -3.07 2.40
CA LEU A 83 -18.30 -3.72 1.15
C LEU A 83 -19.36 -4.81 1.34
N LEU A 84 -19.34 -5.53 2.47
CA LEU A 84 -20.44 -6.43 2.83
C LEU A 84 -21.77 -5.69 2.96
N VAL A 85 -21.79 -4.50 3.58
CA VAL A 85 -23.01 -3.67 3.66
C VAL A 85 -23.49 -3.27 2.27
N VAL A 86 -22.58 -2.90 1.36
CA VAL A 86 -22.93 -2.58 -0.03
C VAL A 86 -23.58 -3.76 -0.74
N PHE A 87 -23.06 -4.98 -0.57
CA PHE A 87 -23.65 -6.19 -1.16
C PHE A 87 -25.01 -6.57 -0.62
N ARG A 88 -25.40 -6.09 0.57
CA ARG A 88 -26.79 -6.27 1.05
C ARG A 88 -27.79 -5.46 0.23
N ARG A 89 -27.33 -4.40 -0.45
CA ARG A 89 -28.17 -3.48 -1.24
C ARG A 89 -28.05 -3.68 -2.74
N ARG A 90 -27.08 -4.47 -3.20
CA ARG A 90 -26.80 -4.68 -4.63
C ARG A 90 -26.54 -6.14 -4.93
N THR A 91 -27.17 -6.64 -6.00
CA THR A 91 -26.85 -7.95 -6.56
C THR A 91 -25.54 -7.87 -7.35
N VAL A 92 -24.54 -8.61 -6.87
CA VAL A 92 -23.22 -8.72 -7.51
C VAL A 92 -22.97 -10.19 -7.75
N ASP A 93 -22.53 -10.52 -8.96
CA ASP A 93 -22.13 -11.87 -9.32
C ASP A 93 -21.07 -12.42 -8.34
N LYS A 94 -21.13 -13.72 -8.06
CA LYS A 94 -20.29 -14.36 -7.04
C LYS A 94 -18.80 -14.20 -7.32
N ALA A 95 -18.38 -14.32 -8.58
CA ALA A 95 -16.97 -14.15 -8.95
C ALA A 95 -16.51 -12.70 -8.77
N LYS A 96 -17.35 -11.73 -9.14
CA LYS A 96 -17.07 -10.30 -8.93
C LYS A 96 -17.04 -9.92 -7.45
N ARG A 97 -17.86 -10.58 -6.63
CA ARG A 97 -17.97 -10.31 -5.20
C ARG A 97 -16.67 -10.60 -4.45
N GLY A 98 -16.05 -11.74 -4.70
CA GLY A 98 -14.75 -12.11 -4.12
C GLY A 98 -13.65 -11.13 -4.54
N ALA A 99 -13.53 -10.86 -5.84
CA ALA A 99 -12.54 -9.91 -6.37
C ALA A 99 -12.67 -8.51 -5.74
N LEU A 100 -13.89 -7.98 -5.62
CA LEU A 100 -14.14 -6.69 -4.98
C LEU A 100 -13.77 -6.69 -3.49
N LEU A 101 -14.07 -7.77 -2.76
CA LEU A 101 -13.70 -7.90 -1.34
C LEU A 101 -12.19 -7.91 -1.18
N LEU A 102 -11.48 -8.67 -2.01
CA LEU A 102 -10.02 -8.70 -1.98
C LEU A 102 -9.44 -7.31 -2.27
N CYS A 103 -9.92 -6.61 -3.31
CA CYS A 103 -9.40 -5.29 -3.68
C CYS A 103 -9.66 -4.20 -2.63
N VAL A 104 -10.84 -4.21 -1.99
CA VAL A 104 -11.19 -3.19 -0.97
C VAL A 104 -10.53 -3.49 0.37
N THR A 105 -10.42 -4.78 0.72
CA THR A 105 -9.85 -5.20 2.01
C THR A 105 -8.33 -5.13 1.99
N PHE A 106 -7.69 -5.59 0.92
CA PHE A 106 -6.24 -5.70 0.78
C PHE A 106 -5.74 -4.71 -0.28
N ASN A 107 -5.57 -3.47 0.14
CA ASN A 107 -5.17 -2.37 -0.71
C ASN A 107 -3.66 -2.40 -1.01
N ASN A 108 -3.17 -1.36 -1.67
CA ASN A 108 -1.74 -1.16 -1.82
C ASN A 108 -1.14 -0.66 -0.50
N ALA A 109 -0.56 -1.58 0.28
CA ALA A 109 0.01 -1.27 1.59
C ALA A 109 1.43 -0.69 1.57
N MET A 110 2.20 -0.84 0.48
CA MET A 110 3.61 -0.42 0.45
C MET A 110 3.97 0.49 -0.71
N PHE A 111 3.63 0.12 -1.94
CA PHE A 111 4.12 0.83 -3.12
C PHE A 111 3.60 2.27 -3.22
N LEU A 112 2.32 2.50 -2.91
CA LEU A 112 1.75 3.85 -2.86
C LEU A 112 2.09 4.57 -1.54
N PRO A 113 1.97 3.94 -0.35
CA PRO A 113 2.18 4.65 0.91
C PRO A 113 3.64 5.02 1.21
N ILE A 114 4.64 4.23 0.78
CA ILE A 114 6.06 4.53 1.08
C ILE A 114 6.50 5.88 0.50
N PRO A 115 6.29 6.19 -0.79
CA PRO A 115 6.62 7.50 -1.33
C PRO A 115 5.90 8.66 -0.60
N LEU A 116 4.63 8.47 -0.24
CA LEU A 116 3.86 9.48 0.47
C LEU A 116 4.43 9.73 1.87
N VAL A 117 4.77 8.66 2.59
CA VAL A 117 5.38 8.75 3.91
C VAL A 117 6.76 9.40 3.84
N LEU A 118 7.60 9.02 2.89
CA LEU A 118 8.91 9.67 2.69
C LEU A 118 8.76 11.16 2.43
N MET A 119 7.73 11.55 1.69
CA MET A 119 7.47 12.94 1.31
C MET A 119 6.93 13.82 2.45
N PHE A 120 6.23 13.23 3.43
CA PHE A 120 5.51 13.98 4.49
C PHE A 120 6.03 13.72 5.91
N ILE A 121 6.46 12.50 6.20
CA ILE A 121 6.88 12.04 7.53
C ILE A 121 8.41 11.78 7.55
N GLY A 122 8.98 11.46 6.39
CA GLY A 122 10.37 11.01 6.27
C GLY A 122 10.54 9.55 6.67
N ASP A 123 11.79 9.15 6.89
CA ASP A 123 12.18 7.74 7.05
C ASP A 123 11.48 7.04 8.22
N ALA A 124 11.17 7.79 9.29
CA ALA A 124 10.49 7.26 10.47
C ALA A 124 9.11 6.65 10.16
N GLY A 125 8.42 7.13 9.13
CA GLY A 125 7.12 6.57 8.76
C GLY A 125 7.20 5.23 8.02
N ILE A 126 8.38 4.85 7.47
CA ILE A 126 8.52 3.60 6.72
C ILE A 126 8.26 2.40 7.62
N ALA A 127 8.69 2.46 8.88
CA ALA A 127 8.41 1.41 9.87
C ALA A 127 6.91 1.21 10.08
N ILE A 128 6.13 2.30 10.18
CA ILE A 128 4.67 2.26 10.35
C ILE A 128 4.02 1.60 9.13
N VAL A 129 4.39 2.03 7.92
CA VAL A 129 3.87 1.46 6.67
C VAL A 129 4.24 -0.02 6.53
N THR A 130 5.43 -0.40 6.95
CA THR A 130 5.88 -1.79 6.95
C THR A 130 5.04 -2.64 7.90
N ILE A 131 4.81 -2.19 9.13
CA ILE A 131 3.98 -2.91 10.10
C ILE A 131 2.55 -3.04 9.57
N PHE A 132 1.99 -1.97 9.00
CA PHE A 132 0.69 -1.99 8.33
C PHE A 132 0.63 -3.06 7.21
N ALA A 133 1.68 -3.15 6.38
CA ALA A 133 1.78 -4.15 5.32
C ALA A 133 1.90 -5.58 5.84
N ILE A 134 2.62 -5.80 6.95
CA ILE A 134 2.72 -7.11 7.60
C ILE A 134 1.33 -7.55 8.07
N ILE A 135 0.58 -6.66 8.72
CA ILE A 135 -0.80 -6.93 9.15
C ILE A 135 -1.68 -7.29 7.95
N GLN A 136 -1.59 -6.50 6.87
CA GLN A 136 -2.29 -6.80 5.62
C GLN A 136 -1.99 -8.22 5.14
N MET A 137 -0.71 -8.59 5.09
CA MET A 137 -0.27 -9.88 4.56
C MET A 137 -0.74 -11.05 5.42
N VAL A 138 -0.69 -10.90 6.75
CA VAL A 138 -1.23 -11.89 7.69
C VAL A 138 -2.73 -12.07 7.46
N LEU A 139 -3.49 -10.97 7.37
CA LEU A 139 -4.93 -11.03 7.08
C LEU A 139 -5.22 -11.60 5.69
N PHE A 140 -4.40 -11.29 4.69
CA PHE A 140 -4.57 -11.76 3.32
C PHE A 140 -4.42 -13.28 3.23
N VAL A 141 -3.37 -13.83 3.84
CA VAL A 141 -3.12 -15.28 3.83
C VAL A 141 -4.14 -16.02 4.71
N THR A 142 -4.64 -15.39 5.78
CA THR A 142 -5.64 -15.99 6.68
C THR A 142 -7.07 -15.75 6.19
N LEU A 143 -7.62 -14.56 6.43
CA LEU A 143 -8.99 -14.18 6.06
C LEU A 143 -9.20 -14.18 4.54
N GLY A 144 -8.23 -13.68 3.78
CA GLY A 144 -8.35 -13.57 2.32
C GLY A 144 -8.49 -14.92 1.61
N SER A 145 -7.98 -16.01 2.20
CA SER A 145 -8.14 -17.37 1.66
C SER A 145 -9.58 -17.90 1.70
N PHE A 146 -10.44 -17.32 2.55
CA PHE A 146 -11.84 -17.72 2.71
C PHE A 146 -12.82 -16.83 1.90
N ILE A 147 -12.32 -15.78 1.25
CA ILE A 147 -13.11 -14.86 0.41
C ILE A 147 -13.21 -15.40 -1.01
#